data_AF-A0A4Q7PG22-F1
#
_entry.id   AF-A0A4Q7PG22-F1
#
_cell.length_a   1.000
_cell.length_b   1.000
_cell.length_c   1.000
_cell.angle_alpha   90.00
_cell.angle_beta   90.00
_cell.angle_gamma   90.00
#
_symmetry.space_group_name_H-M   'P 1'
#
loop_
_entity.id
_entity.type
_entity.pdbx_description
1 polymer ?
#
loop_
_entity_poly.entity_id
_entity_poly.type
_entity_poly.pdbx_seq_one_letter_code
_entity_poly.pdbx_strand_id
1 'polypeptide(L)'
;MQFALLVSVIVALLLGAFILLTHTQSVFKIKSDELITAYEELNTALLQLPEKITINDTIREESPNSVTKLHLSYYGLWLKAHAQVTKHGRSVAKTALIGSASIPQSPNLYLCNTNAPLVVVGSTRLEGNVYLPEQGIKAGNIAGNYYQGTRLYYGTAYQSSTTLPELDPQWIAYLNGLIDPPQQSRDTFTTLTNEVKNSFQHPVRYVFNPDPVFIGNQKLYGNIIIQSLSSVTISAASDLQDVIIVAPRIKIENGVTGRMQLFATQKLEIGSNCQLNYPSSALLYDTQVNKPTNNTAIDRAPDFRIQPNTEIQGTVLYLKKSKERTSNVKTNLKIDPEVMITGEVYCQGNLDMLGTVQGALYTQQFTANQSGSIYLNHLYNTKVLINPVEDYAGLPLGNQTQRLAKWLY
;
A
#
# COMPACT_ATOMS: atom_id res chain seq x y z
N MET A 1 -73.57 4.12 -34.47
CA MET A 1 -73.41 4.33 -33.02
C MET A 1 -72.29 3.46 -32.44
N GLN A 2 -72.33 2.13 -32.59
CA GLN A 2 -71.28 1.22 -32.03
C GLN A 2 -69.85 1.48 -32.55
N PHE A 3 -69.68 1.84 -33.83
CA PHE A 3 -68.36 2.11 -34.42
C PHE A 3 -67.69 3.39 -33.85
N ALA A 4 -68.47 4.45 -33.62
CA ALA A 4 -67.98 5.68 -33.00
C ALA A 4 -67.56 5.47 -31.54
N LEU A 5 -68.28 4.61 -30.82
CA LEU A 5 -67.95 4.19 -29.46
C LEU A 5 -66.62 3.41 -29.43
N LEU A 6 -66.42 2.48 -30.37
CA LEU A 6 -65.18 1.71 -30.49
C LEU A 6 -63.97 2.59 -30.82
N VAL A 7 -64.11 3.52 -31.78
CA VAL A 7 -63.05 4.48 -32.12
C VAL A 7 -62.74 5.40 -30.94
N SER A 8 -63.76 5.88 -30.21
CA SER A 8 -63.56 6.70 -29.01
C SER A 8 -62.77 5.98 -27.91
N VAL A 9 -63.08 4.70 -27.66
CA VAL A 9 -62.35 3.88 -26.67
C VAL A 9 -60.90 3.66 -27.09
N ILE A 10 -60.64 3.39 -28.37
CA ILE A 10 -59.27 3.21 -28.89
C ILE A 10 -58.46 4.50 -28.76
N VAL A 11 -59.06 5.65 -29.12
CA VAL A 11 -58.40 6.96 -28.99
C VAL A 11 -58.12 7.28 -27.52
N ALA A 12 -59.06 7.00 -26.61
CA ALA A 12 -58.86 7.19 -25.18
C ALA A 12 -57.74 6.30 -24.61
N LEU A 13 -57.65 5.04 -25.04
CA LEU A 13 -56.56 4.12 -24.67
C LEU A 13 -55.21 4.60 -25.18
N LEU A 14 -55.14 5.06 -26.43
CA LEU A 14 -53.89 5.60 -27.01
C LEU A 14 -53.43 6.87 -26.30
N LEU A 15 -54.35 7.79 -26.01
CA LEU A 15 -54.05 9.00 -25.24
C LEU A 15 -53.60 8.66 -23.82
N GLY A 16 -54.30 7.72 -23.16
CA GLY A 16 -53.93 7.23 -21.83
C GLY A 16 -52.54 6.60 -21.81
N ALA A 17 -52.22 5.76 -22.80
CA ALA A 17 -50.90 5.15 -22.95
C ALA A 17 -49.80 6.21 -23.20
N PHE A 18 -50.08 7.22 -24.02
CA PHE A 18 -49.14 8.30 -24.30
C PHE A 18 -48.88 9.18 -23.06
N ILE A 19 -49.93 9.53 -22.30
CA ILE A 19 -49.81 10.26 -21.03
C ILE A 19 -49.02 9.44 -20.01
N LEU A 20 -49.29 8.13 -19.90
CA LEU A 20 -48.55 7.25 -18.99
C LEU A 20 -47.08 7.15 -19.39
N LEU A 21 -46.79 7.01 -20.69
CA LEU A 21 -45.42 6.93 -21.22
C LEU A 21 -44.63 8.21 -20.93
N THR A 22 -45.21 9.38 -21.22
CA THR A 22 -44.57 10.69 -20.97
C THR A 22 -44.34 10.94 -19.48
N HIS A 23 -45.31 10.61 -18.63
CA HIS A 23 -45.14 10.66 -17.18
C HIS A 23 -44.01 9.73 -16.71
N THR A 24 -43.97 8.50 -17.21
CA THR A 24 -42.95 7.51 -16.85
C THR A 24 -41.56 7.96 -17.28
N GLN A 25 -41.41 8.49 -18.50
CA GLN A 25 -40.16 9.05 -19.00
C GLN A 25 -39.70 10.26 -18.18
N SER A 26 -40.62 11.16 -17.82
CA SER A 26 -40.32 12.32 -16.97
C SER A 26 -39.82 11.89 -15.59
N VAL A 27 -40.54 10.98 -14.93
CA VAL A 27 -40.14 10.43 -13.62
C VAL A 27 -38.80 9.70 -13.72
N PHE A 28 -38.57 8.93 -14.79
CA PHE A 28 -37.31 8.26 -15.02
C PHE A 28 -36.15 9.25 -15.18
N LYS A 29 -36.36 10.31 -15.96
CA LYS A 29 -35.36 11.38 -16.16
C LYS A 29 -34.99 12.05 -14.83
N ILE A 30 -35.98 12.48 -14.06
CA ILE A 30 -35.75 13.10 -12.74
C ILE A 30 -34.96 12.15 -11.84
N LYS A 31 -35.36 10.87 -11.75
CA LYS A 31 -34.67 9.87 -10.93
C LYS A 31 -33.24 9.58 -11.42
N SER A 32 -33.00 9.64 -12.72
CA SER A 32 -31.66 9.46 -13.30
C SER A 32 -30.76 10.64 -12.97
N ASP A 33 -31.26 11.86 -13.14
CA ASP A 33 -30.53 13.10 -12.83
C ASP A 33 -30.20 13.17 -11.34
N GLU A 34 -31.11 12.73 -10.46
CA GLU A 34 -30.85 12.60 -9.02
C GLU A 34 -29.73 11.62 -8.69
N LEU A 35 -29.64 10.48 -9.39
CA LEU A 35 -28.58 9.51 -9.19
C LEU A 35 -27.24 10.04 -9.68
N ILE A 36 -27.21 10.68 -10.86
CA ILE A 36 -25.99 11.27 -11.41
C ILE A 36 -25.45 12.35 -10.47
N THR A 37 -26.30 13.27 -10.02
CA THR A 37 -25.91 14.31 -9.05
C THR A 37 -25.39 13.73 -7.74
N ALA A 38 -26.01 12.66 -7.22
CA ALA A 38 -25.53 12.00 -6.01
C ALA A 38 -24.14 11.32 -6.21
N TYR A 39 -23.85 10.77 -7.39
CA TYR A 39 -22.53 10.23 -7.71
C TYR A 39 -21.46 11.31 -7.91
N GLU A 40 -21.83 12.46 -8.46
CA GLU A 40 -20.93 13.62 -8.57
C GLU A 40 -20.59 14.18 -7.19
N GLU A 41 -21.58 14.31 -6.30
CA GLU A 41 -21.39 14.69 -4.89
C GLU A 41 -20.46 13.69 -4.17
N LEU A 42 -20.68 12.37 -4.35
CA LEU A 42 -19.81 11.32 -3.81
C LEU A 42 -18.37 11.42 -4.31
N ASN A 43 -18.18 11.59 -5.62
CA ASN A 43 -16.83 11.67 -6.20
C ASN A 43 -16.11 12.92 -5.70
N THR A 44 -16.82 14.05 -5.60
CA THR A 44 -16.26 15.29 -5.07
C THR A 44 -15.83 15.11 -3.61
N ALA A 45 -16.69 14.52 -2.77
CA ALA A 45 -16.38 14.27 -1.37
C ALA A 45 -15.17 13.32 -1.17
N LEU A 46 -14.94 12.37 -2.08
CA LEU A 46 -13.82 11.43 -2.01
C LEU A 46 -12.52 11.97 -2.61
N LEU A 47 -12.60 12.87 -3.60
CA LEU A 47 -11.44 13.48 -4.24
C LEU A 47 -10.96 14.75 -3.53
N GLN A 48 -11.86 15.48 -2.88
CA GLN A 48 -11.58 16.70 -2.14
C GLN A 48 -11.73 16.43 -0.65
N LEU A 49 -10.79 15.69 -0.09
CA LEU A 49 -10.77 15.43 1.35
C LEU A 49 -10.42 16.72 2.11
N PRO A 50 -11.16 17.07 3.18
CA PRO A 50 -10.84 18.20 4.04
C PRO A 50 -9.40 18.16 4.57
N GLU A 51 -8.75 19.32 4.76
CA GLU A 51 -7.38 19.40 5.30
C GLU A 51 -7.24 18.92 6.75
N LYS A 52 -8.33 18.95 7.53
CA LYS A 52 -8.37 18.48 8.92
C LYS A 52 -9.46 17.43 9.06
N ILE A 53 -9.08 16.16 9.09
CA ILE A 53 -10.01 15.05 9.28
C ILE A 53 -9.58 14.23 10.48
N THR A 54 -10.55 13.94 11.35
CA THR A 54 -10.38 12.97 12.41
C THR A 54 -10.64 11.57 11.85
N ILE A 55 -9.63 10.71 11.93
CA ILE A 55 -9.74 9.31 11.49
C ILE A 55 -10.63 8.53 12.46
N ASN A 56 -11.42 7.59 11.92
CA ASN A 56 -12.46 6.82 12.60
C ASN A 56 -13.66 7.64 13.10
N ASP A 57 -13.86 8.85 12.56
CA ASP A 57 -15.06 9.63 12.77
C ASP A 57 -15.86 9.76 11.47
N THR A 58 -17.17 9.96 11.58
CA THR A 58 -18.05 10.19 10.44
C THR A 58 -18.37 11.68 10.33
N ILE A 59 -17.80 12.33 9.32
CA ILE A 59 -18.18 13.69 8.97
C ILE A 59 -19.53 13.63 8.26
N ARG A 60 -20.48 14.43 8.74
CA ARG A 60 -21.80 14.56 8.14
C ARG A 60 -21.99 15.98 7.65
N GLU A 61 -22.17 16.13 6.35
CA GLU A 61 -22.52 17.39 5.71
C GLU A 61 -23.97 17.34 5.25
N GLU A 62 -24.76 18.32 5.66
CA GLU A 62 -26.15 18.46 5.25
C GLU A 62 -26.26 19.59 4.22
N SER A 63 -26.64 19.22 3.01
CA SER A 63 -27.06 20.14 1.96
C SER A 63 -28.59 20.20 1.91
N PRO A 64 -29.19 21.24 1.29
CA PRO A 64 -30.65 21.45 1.33
C PRO A 64 -31.48 20.22 0.90
N ASN A 65 -30.93 19.39 0.00
CA ASN A 65 -31.61 18.22 -0.56
C ASN A 65 -30.81 16.91 -0.43
N SER A 66 -29.64 16.91 0.22
CA SER A 66 -28.81 15.71 0.36
C SER A 66 -28.05 15.68 1.68
N VAL A 67 -27.87 14.48 2.21
CA VAL A 67 -27.01 14.23 3.38
C VAL A 67 -25.82 13.41 2.93
N THR A 68 -24.63 13.97 3.06
CA THR A 68 -23.36 13.32 2.76
C THR A 68 -22.72 12.86 4.06
N LYS A 69 -22.37 11.58 4.13
CA LYS A 69 -21.59 10.99 5.22
C LYS A 69 -20.26 10.54 4.66
N LEU A 70 -19.17 10.98 5.26
CA LEU A 70 -17.82 10.56 4.94
C LEU A 70 -17.20 9.93 6.18
N HIS A 71 -16.75 8.69 6.04
CA HIS A 71 -16.06 7.95 7.10
C HIS A 71 -14.68 7.53 6.61
N LEU A 72 -13.65 7.96 7.33
CA LEU A 72 -12.26 7.59 7.06
C LEU A 72 -11.77 6.60 8.11
N SER A 73 -11.11 5.53 7.65
CA SER A 73 -10.50 4.51 8.51
C SER A 73 -9.28 3.93 7.82
N TYR A 74 -8.33 3.37 8.54
CA TYR A 74 -7.22 2.66 7.88
C TYR A 74 -7.61 1.26 7.44
N TYR A 75 -7.05 0.83 6.31
CA TYR A 75 -7.10 -0.54 5.83
C TYR A 75 -5.68 -0.97 5.44
N GLY A 76 -4.93 -1.42 6.45
CA GLY A 76 -3.51 -1.73 6.31
C GLY A 76 -2.68 -0.44 6.19
N LEU A 77 -1.96 -0.29 5.08
CA LEU A 77 -1.17 0.90 4.79
C LEU A 77 -2.03 2.09 4.34
N TRP A 78 -3.13 1.78 3.66
CA TRP A 78 -3.92 2.78 2.95
C TRP A 78 -5.02 3.37 3.83
N LEU A 79 -5.37 4.61 3.56
CA LEU A 79 -6.58 5.22 4.13
C LEU A 79 -7.79 4.77 3.30
N LYS A 80 -8.76 4.15 3.95
CA LYS A 80 -10.04 3.76 3.37
C LYS A 80 -11.06 4.86 3.63
N ALA A 81 -11.52 5.48 2.55
CA ALA A 81 -12.60 6.45 2.57
C ALA A 81 -13.90 5.81 2.11
N HIS A 82 -14.92 5.87 2.95
CA HIS A 82 -16.28 5.45 2.63
C HIS A 82 -17.18 6.68 2.62
N ALA A 83 -17.74 7.01 1.46
CA ALA A 83 -18.70 8.10 1.34
C ALA A 83 -20.08 7.53 1.00
N GLN A 84 -21.11 8.11 1.61
CA GLN A 84 -22.51 7.77 1.41
C GLN A 84 -23.33 9.04 1.26
N VAL A 85 -24.03 9.19 0.14
CA VAL A 85 -24.96 10.29 -0.10
C VAL A 85 -26.38 9.75 -0.02
N THR A 86 -27.25 10.46 0.68
CA THR A 86 -28.67 10.14 0.80
C THR A 86 -29.51 11.30 0.27
N LYS A 87 -30.34 11.03 -0.74
CA LYS A 87 -31.22 12.00 -1.40
C LYS A 87 -32.61 11.39 -1.56
N HIS A 88 -33.64 12.08 -1.04
CA HIS A 88 -35.05 11.64 -1.09
C HIS A 88 -35.28 10.15 -0.72
N GLY A 89 -34.64 9.67 0.34
CA GLY A 89 -34.78 8.29 0.84
C GLY A 89 -34.00 7.23 0.07
N ARG A 90 -33.26 7.59 -0.98
CA ARG A 90 -32.32 6.71 -1.67
C ARG A 90 -30.90 7.02 -1.24
N SER A 91 -30.08 5.98 -1.10
CA SER A 91 -28.68 6.14 -0.76
C SER A 91 -27.78 5.46 -1.78
N VAL A 92 -26.71 6.16 -2.12
CA VAL A 92 -25.59 5.64 -2.91
C VAL A 92 -24.34 5.74 -2.07
N ALA A 93 -23.46 4.75 -2.21
CA ALA A 93 -22.21 4.71 -1.47
C ALA A 93 -21.04 4.32 -2.38
N LYS A 94 -19.85 4.81 -2.05
CA LYS A 94 -18.61 4.48 -2.76
C LYS A 94 -17.48 4.39 -1.76
N THR A 95 -16.58 3.44 -1.99
CA THR A 95 -15.40 3.23 -1.14
C THR A 95 -14.13 3.32 -1.97
N ALA A 96 -13.10 3.93 -1.39
CA ALA A 96 -11.82 4.17 -2.04
C ALA A 96 -10.65 3.93 -1.09
N LEU A 97 -9.53 3.47 -1.64
CA LEU A 97 -8.22 3.53 -1.00
C LEU A 97 -7.51 4.81 -1.42
N ILE A 98 -6.87 5.46 -0.46
CA ILE A 98 -6.24 6.76 -0.58
C ILE A 98 -4.86 6.67 0.06
N GLY A 99 -3.87 7.27 -0.61
CA GLY A 99 -2.50 7.39 -0.13
C GLY A 99 -2.00 8.82 -0.31
N SER A 100 -0.73 9.06 0.04
CA SER A 100 -0.15 10.38 -0.13
C SER A 100 0.31 10.61 -1.57
N ALA A 101 0.14 11.82 -2.07
CA ALA A 101 0.53 12.21 -3.41
C ALA A 101 2.02 12.58 -3.46
N SER A 102 2.69 12.19 -4.55
CA SER A 102 4.01 12.72 -4.86
C SER A 102 3.92 14.18 -5.28
N ILE A 103 4.63 15.05 -4.57
CA ILE A 103 4.85 16.46 -4.95
C ILE A 103 6.14 16.61 -5.78
N PRO A 104 6.35 17.71 -6.53
CA PRO A 104 7.54 17.89 -7.39
C PRO A 104 8.89 17.79 -6.68
N GLN A 105 8.94 18.08 -5.38
CA GLN A 105 10.15 17.95 -4.54
C GLN A 105 10.27 16.59 -3.85
N SER A 106 9.38 15.63 -4.15
CA SER A 106 9.46 14.30 -3.55
C SER A 106 10.79 13.64 -3.93
N PRO A 107 11.46 12.99 -2.99
CA PRO A 107 12.72 12.31 -3.25
C PRO A 107 12.50 11.03 -4.05
N ASN A 108 13.38 10.78 -5.02
CA ASN A 108 13.56 9.44 -5.60
C ASN A 108 14.53 8.62 -4.74
N LEU A 109 15.54 9.28 -4.18
CA LEU A 109 16.42 8.69 -3.17
C LEU A 109 16.51 9.63 -1.97
N TYR A 110 16.35 9.08 -0.78
CA TYR A 110 16.58 9.76 0.49
C TYR A 110 17.48 8.89 1.36
N LEU A 111 18.73 9.32 1.54
CA LEU A 111 19.68 8.71 2.46
C LEU A 111 19.90 9.65 3.64
N CYS A 112 19.68 9.18 4.87
CA CYS A 112 19.92 10.00 6.06
C CYS A 112 21.37 10.49 6.17
N ASN A 113 21.55 11.71 6.66
CA ASN A 113 22.86 12.28 6.91
C ASN A 113 23.53 11.60 8.12
N THR A 114 24.39 10.63 7.86
CA THR A 114 25.24 9.99 8.87
C THR A 114 26.68 10.54 8.85
N ASN A 115 26.92 11.73 8.28
CA ASN A 115 28.24 12.31 8.03
C ASN A 115 29.20 11.39 7.24
N ALA A 116 28.66 10.50 6.41
CA ALA A 116 29.42 9.63 5.52
C ALA A 116 28.89 9.76 4.09
N PRO A 117 29.76 9.80 3.06
CA PRO A 117 29.31 9.94 1.69
C PRO A 117 28.58 8.68 1.21
N LEU A 118 27.68 8.85 0.24
CA LEU A 118 27.15 7.74 -0.55
C LEU A 118 28.19 7.33 -1.58
N VAL A 119 28.47 6.02 -1.68
CA VAL A 119 29.40 5.47 -2.66
C VAL A 119 28.64 4.67 -3.70
N VAL A 120 28.74 5.04 -4.97
CA VAL A 120 28.11 4.34 -6.08
C VAL A 120 29.11 3.46 -6.84
N VAL A 121 28.71 2.24 -7.15
CA VAL A 121 29.58 1.21 -7.73
C VAL A 121 28.86 0.42 -8.82
N GLY A 122 29.60 -0.05 -9.83
CA GLY A 122 29.08 -0.85 -10.92
C GLY A 122 28.11 -0.08 -11.82
N SER A 123 27.03 -0.72 -12.24
CA SER A 123 26.00 -0.15 -13.11
C SER A 123 24.93 0.67 -12.35
N THR A 124 25.30 1.28 -11.21
CA THR A 124 24.37 2.02 -10.38
C THR A 124 23.85 3.27 -11.11
N ARG A 125 22.53 3.50 -11.08
CA ARG A 125 21.87 4.65 -11.73
C ARG A 125 20.87 5.29 -10.79
N LEU A 126 21.02 6.59 -10.55
CA LEU A 126 20.15 7.38 -9.68
C LEU A 126 19.54 8.52 -10.49
N GLU A 127 18.22 8.55 -10.64
CA GLU A 127 17.48 9.58 -11.38
C GLU A 127 16.54 10.37 -10.48
N GLY A 128 16.24 11.61 -10.89
CA GLY A 128 15.30 12.48 -10.20
C GLY A 128 15.90 13.19 -8.98
N ASN A 129 15.09 13.40 -7.95
CA ASN A 129 15.52 14.16 -6.77
C ASN A 129 16.26 13.25 -5.78
N VAL A 130 17.50 13.59 -5.46
CA VAL A 130 18.39 12.78 -4.62
C VAL A 130 18.77 13.56 -3.36
N TYR A 131 18.33 13.11 -2.19
CA TYR A 131 18.65 13.70 -0.90
C TYR A 131 19.82 12.93 -0.28
N LEU A 132 20.94 13.63 -0.11
CA LEU A 132 22.23 13.03 0.27
C LEU A 132 22.78 13.61 1.57
N PRO A 133 23.65 12.87 2.29
CA PRO A 133 24.43 13.40 3.39
C PRO A 133 25.26 14.62 2.98
N GLU A 134 25.73 15.41 3.95
CA GLU A 134 26.57 16.59 3.69
C GLU A 134 27.88 16.24 2.95
N GLN A 135 28.41 15.04 3.19
CA GLN A 135 29.58 14.51 2.49
C GLN A 135 29.32 14.16 1.00
N GLY A 136 28.07 14.28 0.54
CA GLY A 136 27.67 14.08 -0.84
C GLY A 136 27.78 12.63 -1.33
N ILE A 137 28.11 12.49 -2.62
CA ILE A 137 28.18 11.23 -3.35
C ILE A 137 29.53 11.12 -4.06
N LYS A 138 30.10 9.91 -4.10
CA LYS A 138 31.35 9.62 -4.81
C LYS A 138 31.29 8.27 -5.53
N ALA A 139 32.11 8.13 -6.56
CA ALA A 139 32.33 6.84 -7.21
C ALA A 139 33.22 5.94 -6.32
N GLY A 140 32.96 4.64 -6.33
CA GLY A 140 33.77 3.65 -5.63
C GLY A 140 34.12 2.44 -6.48
N ASN A 141 34.77 1.48 -5.82
CA ASN A 141 35.09 0.16 -6.37
C ASN A 141 34.75 -0.90 -5.33
N ILE A 142 34.16 -2.00 -5.78
CA ILE A 142 33.99 -3.21 -4.99
C ILE A 142 34.54 -4.38 -5.80
N ALA A 143 35.56 -5.06 -5.26
CA ALA A 143 36.15 -6.27 -5.84
C ALA A 143 36.54 -6.12 -7.34
N GLY A 144 37.09 -4.97 -7.73
CA GLY A 144 37.50 -4.71 -9.12
C GLY A 144 36.40 -4.11 -10.00
N ASN A 145 35.14 -4.10 -9.54
CA ASN A 145 34.04 -3.46 -10.25
C ASN A 145 34.00 -1.96 -9.92
N TYR A 146 34.40 -1.13 -10.88
CA TYR A 146 34.33 0.33 -10.78
C TYR A 146 32.94 0.85 -11.14
N TYR A 147 32.63 2.08 -10.74
CA TYR A 147 31.46 2.80 -11.22
C TYR A 147 31.52 2.99 -12.74
N GLN A 148 30.43 2.65 -13.45
CA GLN A 148 30.36 2.67 -14.91
C GLN A 148 29.55 3.86 -15.47
N GLY A 149 28.91 4.65 -14.62
CA GLY A 149 28.07 5.78 -15.04
C GLY A 149 28.87 7.01 -15.42
N THR A 150 28.29 7.86 -16.27
CA THR A 150 28.89 9.12 -16.72
C THR A 150 28.71 10.27 -15.73
N ARG A 151 27.68 10.20 -14.89
CA ARG A 151 27.38 11.15 -13.80
C ARG A 151 27.00 10.35 -12.57
N LEU A 152 27.28 10.88 -11.38
CA LEU A 152 26.94 10.21 -10.12
C LEU A 152 25.42 10.17 -9.85
N TYR A 153 24.68 11.12 -10.42
CA TYR A 153 23.22 11.18 -10.40
C TYR A 153 22.71 11.96 -11.63
N TYR A 154 21.44 11.76 -11.97
CA TYR A 154 20.75 12.34 -13.12
C TYR A 154 19.47 13.06 -12.65
N GLY A 155 19.64 14.28 -12.14
CA GLY A 155 18.55 15.08 -11.58
C GLY A 155 19.10 16.13 -10.62
N THR A 156 18.35 16.43 -9.55
CA THR A 156 18.71 17.47 -8.58
C THR A 156 19.13 16.85 -7.26
N ALA A 157 20.25 17.32 -6.69
CA ALA A 157 20.72 16.90 -5.38
C ALA A 157 20.29 17.89 -4.29
N TYR A 158 19.81 17.36 -3.16
CA TYR A 158 19.43 18.11 -1.98
C TYR A 158 20.17 17.57 -0.75
N GLN A 159 20.26 18.39 0.29
CA GLN A 159 20.81 17.94 1.57
C GLN A 159 19.74 17.20 2.38
N SER A 160 20.08 16.01 2.85
CA SER A 160 19.25 15.16 3.71
C SER A 160 19.32 15.58 5.19
N SER A 161 18.29 15.22 5.95
CA SER A 161 18.27 15.30 7.42
C SER A 161 18.94 14.06 8.03
N THR A 162 19.24 14.14 9.33
CA THR A 162 19.72 13.00 10.13
C THR A 162 18.63 11.95 10.39
N THR A 163 17.36 12.32 10.19
CA THR A 163 16.18 11.46 10.35
C THR A 163 15.49 11.20 9.02
N LEU A 164 14.80 10.07 8.92
CA LEU A 164 13.90 9.79 7.80
C LEU A 164 12.66 10.70 7.88
N PRO A 165 12.02 11.00 6.74
CA PRO A 165 10.70 11.64 6.72
C PRO A 165 9.72 10.87 7.62
N GLU A 166 9.00 11.61 8.47
CA GLU A 166 8.12 11.01 9.47
C GLU A 166 6.86 10.43 8.81
N LEU A 167 6.53 9.21 9.22
CA LEU A 167 5.26 8.56 8.89
C LEU A 167 4.15 9.12 9.78
N ASP A 168 2.92 9.09 9.29
CA ASP A 168 1.73 9.53 10.01
C ASP A 168 1.63 8.84 11.39
N PRO A 169 1.69 9.60 12.51
CA PRO A 169 1.60 9.03 13.85
C PRO A 169 0.29 8.27 14.10
N GLN A 170 -0.82 8.69 13.47
CA GLN A 170 -2.11 8.00 13.60
C GLN A 170 -2.07 6.63 12.91
N TRP A 171 -1.39 6.53 11.78
CA TRP A 171 -1.16 5.27 11.08
C TRP A 171 -0.26 4.33 11.90
N ILE A 172 0.79 4.85 12.53
CA ILE A 172 1.65 4.06 13.43
C ILE A 172 0.85 3.54 14.64
N ALA A 173 -0.05 4.34 15.21
CA ALA A 173 -0.92 3.89 16.30
C ALA A 173 -1.87 2.77 15.85
N TYR A 174 -2.49 2.91 14.67
CA TYR A 174 -3.29 1.85 14.04
C TYR A 174 -2.49 0.58 13.79
N LEU A 175 -1.26 0.71 13.28
CA LEU A 175 -0.37 -0.41 13.00
C LEU A 175 -0.08 -1.24 14.25
N ASN A 176 0.18 -0.59 15.39
CA ASN A 176 0.37 -1.29 16.66
C ASN A 176 -0.89 -2.09 17.04
N GLY A 177 -2.09 -1.52 16.86
CA GLY A 177 -3.35 -2.22 17.11
C GLY A 177 -3.68 -3.34 16.14
N LEU A 178 -3.25 -3.26 14.88
CA LEU A 178 -3.42 -4.32 13.87
C LEU A 178 -2.55 -5.55 14.17
N ILE A 179 -1.35 -5.30 14.69
CA ILE A 179 -0.36 -6.34 15.00
C ILE A 179 -0.69 -7.04 16.32
N ASP A 180 -1.20 -6.29 17.30
CA ASP A 180 -1.65 -6.87 18.57
C ASP A 180 -2.88 -7.77 18.33
N PRO A 181 -2.93 -8.98 18.92
CA PRO A 181 -4.03 -9.90 18.68
C PRO A 181 -5.36 -9.31 19.18
N PRO A 182 -6.46 -9.39 18.41
CA PRO A 182 -7.69 -8.71 18.75
C PRO A 182 -8.28 -9.36 20.01
N GLN A 183 -8.41 -8.57 21.09
CA GLN A 183 -8.93 -9.06 22.38
C GLN A 183 -10.33 -9.67 22.26
N GLN A 184 -11.16 -9.17 21.33
CA GLN A 184 -12.54 -9.63 21.09
C GLN A 184 -12.66 -10.84 20.14
N SER A 185 -11.59 -11.23 19.42
CA SER A 185 -11.66 -12.26 18.37
C SER A 185 -11.25 -13.67 18.82
N ARG A 186 -10.90 -13.84 20.10
CA ARG A 186 -10.48 -15.13 20.66
C ARG A 186 -11.54 -16.24 20.51
N ASP A 187 -12.79 -15.87 20.23
CA ASP A 187 -13.92 -16.80 20.11
C ASP A 187 -14.35 -17.07 18.65
N THR A 188 -13.77 -16.42 17.64
CA THR A 188 -14.20 -16.58 16.23
C THR A 188 -13.16 -17.35 15.40
N PHE A 189 -13.03 -18.65 15.67
CA PHE A 189 -12.28 -19.56 14.81
C PHE A 189 -13.07 -19.78 13.51
N THR A 190 -12.69 -19.10 12.44
CA THR A 190 -13.25 -19.38 11.11
C THR A 190 -12.25 -20.20 10.33
N THR A 191 -12.62 -21.44 9.97
CA THR A 191 -11.81 -22.24 9.05
C THR A 191 -11.74 -21.54 7.69
N LEU A 192 -10.55 -21.43 7.09
CA LEU A 192 -10.42 -20.92 5.73
C LEU A 192 -11.22 -21.81 4.79
N THR A 193 -12.28 -21.25 4.21
CA THR A 193 -13.05 -21.88 3.15
C THR A 193 -12.37 -21.64 1.81
N ASN A 194 -12.67 -22.49 0.81
CA ASN A 194 -11.99 -22.44 -0.49
C ASN A 194 -12.21 -21.12 -1.23
N GLU A 195 -13.36 -20.47 -1.05
CA GLU A 195 -13.66 -19.18 -1.67
C GLU A 195 -14.38 -18.27 -0.68
N VAL A 196 -13.83 -17.07 -0.48
CA VAL A 196 -14.42 -16.03 0.37
C VAL A 196 -14.40 -14.71 -0.36
N LYS A 197 -15.57 -14.12 -0.51
CA LYS A 197 -15.77 -12.76 -1.06
C LYS A 197 -16.38 -11.90 0.03
N ASN A 198 -15.74 -10.79 0.35
CA ASN A 198 -16.28 -9.79 1.26
C ASN A 198 -16.13 -8.39 0.66
N SER A 199 -17.25 -7.75 0.28
CA SER A 199 -17.22 -6.38 -0.24
C SER A 199 -16.80 -5.39 0.85
N PHE A 200 -16.21 -4.26 0.45
CA PHE A 200 -15.84 -3.17 1.35
C PHE A 200 -17.02 -2.38 1.90
N GLN A 201 -18.24 -2.67 1.41
CA GLN A 201 -19.50 -2.17 1.98
C GLN A 201 -19.90 -2.93 3.26
N HIS A 202 -19.34 -4.13 3.46
CA HIS A 202 -19.60 -4.94 4.65
C HIS A 202 -18.48 -4.77 5.69
N PRO A 203 -18.76 -5.02 6.98
CA PRO A 203 -17.75 -5.05 8.02
C PRO A 203 -16.58 -5.98 7.68
N VAL A 204 -15.40 -5.67 8.22
CA VAL A 204 -14.17 -6.45 8.00
C VAL A 204 -14.40 -7.89 8.47
N ARG A 205 -14.07 -8.86 7.61
CA ARG A 205 -14.09 -10.28 8.00
C ARG A 205 -12.73 -10.67 8.53
N TYR A 206 -12.67 -10.94 9.84
CA TYR A 206 -11.47 -11.42 10.51
C TYR A 206 -11.38 -12.95 10.44
N VAL A 207 -10.24 -13.46 10.00
CA VAL A 207 -9.89 -14.88 10.04
C VAL A 207 -8.67 -15.00 10.94
N PHE A 208 -8.90 -15.44 12.17
CA PHE A 208 -7.85 -15.59 13.18
C PHE A 208 -7.55 -17.07 13.44
N ASN A 209 -6.26 -17.43 13.46
CA ASN A 209 -5.80 -18.75 13.82
C ASN A 209 -4.51 -18.67 14.67
N PRO A 210 -4.45 -19.24 15.89
CA PRO A 210 -3.21 -19.25 16.66
C PRO A 210 -2.08 -20.05 15.98
N ASP A 211 -2.43 -21.05 15.18
CA ASP A 211 -1.50 -21.96 14.53
C ASP A 211 -1.01 -21.44 13.16
N PRO A 212 0.04 -22.05 12.58
CA PRO A 212 0.46 -21.76 11.22
C PRO A 212 -0.68 -21.87 10.21
N VAL A 213 -0.82 -20.86 9.35
CA VAL A 213 -1.84 -20.83 8.28
C VAL A 213 -1.16 -21.05 6.93
N PHE A 214 -1.65 -22.03 6.18
CA PHE A 214 -1.22 -22.28 4.81
C PHE A 214 -2.35 -21.90 3.84
N ILE A 215 -2.07 -20.91 2.99
CA ILE A 215 -2.96 -20.46 1.93
C ILE A 215 -2.48 -21.11 0.62
N GLY A 216 -3.02 -22.29 0.32
CA GLY A 216 -2.70 -23.11 -0.84
C GLY A 216 -3.44 -22.67 -2.10
N ASN A 217 -4.72 -23.05 -2.20
CA ASN A 217 -5.57 -22.87 -3.38
C ASN A 217 -6.82 -22.01 -3.09
N GLN A 218 -6.83 -21.30 -1.97
CA GLN A 218 -7.96 -20.48 -1.56
C GLN A 218 -8.05 -19.21 -2.40
N LYS A 219 -9.29 -18.78 -2.63
CA LYS A 219 -9.64 -17.58 -3.38
C LYS A 219 -10.27 -16.56 -2.44
N LEU A 220 -9.56 -15.49 -2.12
CA LEU A 220 -9.97 -14.53 -1.10
C LEU A 220 -9.99 -13.13 -1.71
N TYR A 221 -11.16 -12.49 -1.67
CA TYR A 221 -11.38 -11.21 -2.33
C TYR A 221 -12.04 -10.20 -1.40
N GLY A 222 -11.39 -9.05 -1.23
CA GLY A 222 -11.95 -7.85 -0.62
C GLY A 222 -11.59 -7.67 0.86
N ASN A 223 -12.53 -7.15 1.64
CA ASN A 223 -12.34 -6.63 3.00
C ASN A 223 -12.11 -7.76 4.04
N ILE A 224 -10.94 -8.41 3.98
CA ILE A 224 -10.59 -9.61 4.74
C ILE A 224 -9.23 -9.41 5.40
N ILE A 225 -9.15 -9.71 6.69
CA ILE A 225 -7.90 -9.71 7.47
C ILE A 225 -7.65 -11.13 7.95
N ILE A 226 -6.51 -11.70 7.55
CA ILE A 226 -6.05 -13.01 7.99
C ILE A 226 -4.92 -12.80 8.99
N GLN A 227 -5.08 -13.35 10.19
CA GLN A 227 -4.09 -13.20 11.25
C GLN A 227 -3.69 -14.55 11.83
N SER A 228 -2.37 -14.78 11.90
CA SER A 228 -1.79 -15.92 12.62
C SER A 228 -0.88 -15.45 13.75
N LEU A 229 -0.89 -16.15 14.90
CA LEU A 229 0.10 -15.93 15.97
C LEU A 229 1.44 -16.62 15.71
N SER A 230 1.53 -17.47 14.68
CA SER A 230 2.73 -18.24 14.38
C SER A 230 3.33 -17.84 13.03
N SER A 231 2.72 -18.28 11.93
CA SER A 231 3.22 -17.99 10.59
C SER A 231 2.13 -18.11 9.53
N VAL A 232 2.31 -17.40 8.42
CA VAL A 232 1.47 -17.56 7.21
C VAL A 232 2.36 -17.90 6.03
N THR A 233 2.02 -18.96 5.31
CA THR A 233 2.66 -19.33 4.04
C THR A 233 1.64 -19.25 2.92
N ILE A 234 1.99 -18.57 1.83
CA ILE A 234 1.13 -18.34 0.67
C ILE A 234 1.72 -19.07 -0.53
N SER A 235 0.93 -19.95 -1.14
CA SER A 235 1.31 -20.73 -2.31
C SER A 235 0.91 -20.06 -3.62
N ALA A 236 1.60 -20.42 -4.70
CA ALA A 236 1.35 -19.90 -6.05
C ALA A 236 -0.06 -20.23 -6.58
N ALA A 237 -0.72 -21.25 -6.04
CA ALA A 237 -2.08 -21.63 -6.44
C ALA A 237 -3.18 -20.74 -5.80
N SER A 238 -2.81 -19.83 -4.90
CA SER A 238 -3.76 -18.93 -4.23
C SER A 238 -4.13 -17.74 -5.12
N ASP A 239 -5.36 -17.25 -4.98
CA ASP A 239 -5.81 -16.02 -5.66
C ASP A 239 -6.31 -15.05 -4.60
N LEU A 240 -5.50 -14.04 -4.32
CA LEU A 240 -5.72 -13.08 -3.24
C LEU A 240 -5.84 -11.67 -3.82
N GLN A 241 -6.94 -10.99 -3.52
CA GLN A 241 -7.16 -9.61 -3.96
C GLN A 241 -7.68 -8.73 -2.83
N ASP A 242 -6.96 -7.64 -2.56
CA ASP A 242 -7.24 -6.64 -1.54
C ASP A 242 -7.28 -7.20 -0.10
N VAL A 243 -6.56 -8.30 0.16
CA VAL A 243 -6.51 -8.97 1.47
C VAL A 243 -5.34 -8.48 2.31
N ILE A 244 -5.54 -8.39 3.63
CA ILE A 244 -4.49 -8.09 4.61
C ILE A 244 -4.07 -9.38 5.32
N ILE A 245 -2.77 -9.58 5.47
CA ILE A 245 -2.18 -10.75 6.12
C ILE A 245 -1.24 -10.30 7.22
N VAL A 246 -1.49 -10.77 8.44
CA VAL A 246 -0.75 -10.39 9.64
C VAL A 246 -0.21 -11.64 10.32
N ALA A 247 1.10 -11.77 10.45
CA ALA A 247 1.70 -12.86 11.21
C ALA A 247 3.14 -12.55 11.62
N PRO A 248 3.68 -13.14 12.71
CA PRO A 248 5.09 -12.94 13.03
C PRO A 248 6.03 -13.32 11.90
N ARG A 249 5.74 -14.40 11.19
CA ARG A 249 6.52 -14.87 10.05
C ARG A 249 5.61 -15.03 8.83
N ILE A 250 5.95 -14.38 7.74
CA ILE A 250 5.22 -14.50 6.48
C ILE A 250 6.19 -14.99 5.40
N LYS A 251 5.76 -16.03 4.67
CA LYS A 251 6.49 -16.58 3.53
C LYS A 251 5.59 -16.61 2.31
N ILE A 252 6.01 -15.94 1.24
CA ILE A 252 5.40 -16.03 -0.08
C ILE A 252 6.22 -17.03 -0.89
N GLU A 253 5.59 -18.10 -1.37
CA GLU A 253 6.25 -19.07 -2.25
C GLU A 253 6.54 -18.46 -3.63
N ASN A 254 7.37 -19.14 -4.41
CA ASN A 254 7.75 -18.69 -5.74
C ASN A 254 6.53 -18.69 -6.68
N GLY A 255 6.45 -17.70 -7.58
CA GLY A 255 5.38 -17.66 -8.59
C GLY A 255 4.04 -17.13 -8.11
N VAL A 256 3.95 -16.59 -6.89
CA VAL A 256 2.70 -16.03 -6.37
C VAL A 256 2.34 -14.75 -7.10
N THR A 257 1.10 -14.67 -7.57
CA THR A 257 0.52 -13.47 -8.19
C THR A 257 -0.70 -13.03 -7.39
N GLY A 258 -0.82 -11.73 -7.10
CA GLY A 258 -1.97 -11.24 -6.37
C GLY A 258 -1.86 -9.78 -5.97
N ARG A 259 -2.83 -9.33 -5.17
CA ARG A 259 -2.86 -7.98 -4.60
C ARG A 259 -3.14 -8.10 -3.11
N MET A 260 -2.13 -7.89 -2.30
CA MET A 260 -2.21 -8.17 -0.87
C MET A 260 -1.33 -7.22 -0.07
N GLN A 261 -1.65 -7.07 1.20
CA GLN A 261 -0.86 -6.30 2.16
C GLN A 261 -0.32 -7.24 3.23
N LEU A 262 1.00 -7.30 3.37
CA LEU A 262 1.71 -8.20 4.27
C LEU A 262 2.25 -7.43 5.46
N PHE A 263 1.92 -7.87 6.67
CA PHE A 263 2.34 -7.27 7.93
C PHE A 263 3.02 -8.34 8.79
N ALA A 264 4.35 -8.33 8.76
CA ALA A 264 5.18 -9.23 9.55
C ALA A 264 5.78 -8.51 10.76
N THR A 265 6.10 -9.26 11.83
CA THR A 265 6.82 -8.69 12.99
C THR A 265 8.20 -9.28 13.28
N GLN A 266 8.49 -10.48 12.75
CA GLN A 266 9.78 -11.16 12.94
C GLN A 266 10.50 -11.43 11.63
N LYS A 267 9.80 -11.99 10.64
CA LYS A 267 10.42 -12.36 9.36
C LYS A 267 9.45 -12.26 8.20
N LEU A 268 9.92 -11.71 7.08
CA LEU A 268 9.17 -11.63 5.83
C LEU A 268 10.03 -12.09 4.67
N GLU A 269 9.59 -13.14 3.98
CA GLU A 269 10.28 -13.67 2.81
C GLU A 269 9.34 -13.66 1.61
N ILE A 270 9.73 -12.94 0.56
CA ILE A 270 9.04 -12.96 -0.73
C ILE A 270 9.85 -13.82 -1.70
N GLY A 271 9.23 -14.90 -2.18
CA GLY A 271 9.81 -15.84 -3.13
C GLY A 271 10.18 -15.21 -4.48
N SER A 272 10.80 -16.02 -5.33
CA SER A 272 11.23 -15.63 -6.67
C SER A 272 10.07 -15.69 -7.68
N ASN A 273 10.12 -14.89 -8.75
CA ASN A 273 9.09 -14.87 -9.80
C ASN A 273 7.69 -14.47 -9.30
N CYS A 274 7.60 -13.65 -8.25
CA CYS A 274 6.32 -13.18 -7.72
C CYS A 274 5.87 -11.90 -8.41
N GLN A 275 4.55 -11.70 -8.51
CA GLN A 275 3.93 -10.48 -9.06
C GLN A 275 2.89 -9.94 -8.08
N LEU A 276 3.27 -8.89 -7.35
CA LEU A 276 2.39 -8.22 -6.39
C LEU A 276 1.87 -6.92 -7.02
N ASN A 277 0.59 -6.90 -7.38
CA ASN A 277 -0.03 -5.81 -8.14
C ASN A 277 -0.44 -4.63 -7.25
N TYR A 278 -0.47 -3.41 -7.80
CA TYR A 278 -0.83 -2.21 -7.05
C TYR A 278 -2.26 -2.29 -6.48
N PRO A 279 -2.54 -1.90 -5.23
CA PRO A 279 -1.65 -1.24 -4.27
C PRO A 279 -1.16 -2.23 -3.19
N SER A 280 -0.34 -3.20 -3.58
CA SER A 280 0.22 -4.17 -2.62
C SER A 280 1.22 -3.50 -1.68
N SER A 281 1.31 -4.01 -0.45
CA SER A 281 2.28 -3.52 0.52
C SER A 281 2.94 -4.68 1.25
N ALA A 282 4.21 -4.52 1.58
CA ALA A 282 4.98 -5.52 2.31
C ALA A 282 5.76 -4.83 3.43
N LEU A 283 5.32 -5.03 4.67
CA LEU A 283 5.85 -4.38 5.86
C LEU A 283 6.39 -5.42 6.83
N LEU A 284 7.63 -5.21 7.27
CA LEU A 284 8.16 -5.83 8.48
C LEU A 284 8.28 -4.76 9.58
N TYR A 285 7.49 -4.90 10.65
CA TYR A 285 7.58 -4.07 11.85
C TYR A 285 8.36 -4.82 12.92
N ASP A 286 9.65 -4.52 13.03
CA ASP A 286 10.55 -5.19 13.95
C ASP A 286 10.19 -4.82 15.40
N THR A 287 9.54 -5.78 16.07
CA THR A 287 9.22 -5.72 17.50
C THR A 287 10.25 -6.45 18.35
N GLN A 288 11.32 -7.00 17.77
CA GLN A 288 12.31 -7.74 18.53
C GLN A 288 13.17 -6.75 19.34
N VAL A 289 13.04 -6.82 20.66
CA VAL A 289 14.02 -6.23 21.55
C VAL A 289 15.25 -7.12 21.45
N ASN A 290 16.32 -6.63 20.82
CA ASN A 290 17.59 -7.33 20.76
C ASN A 290 18.08 -7.57 22.20
N LYS A 291 17.80 -8.75 22.75
CA LYS A 291 18.47 -9.18 23.96
C LYS A 291 19.95 -9.38 23.58
N PRO A 292 20.91 -8.78 24.30
CA PRO A 292 22.32 -9.01 24.07
C PRO A 292 22.55 -10.51 24.29
N THR A 293 22.62 -11.26 23.20
CA THR A 293 22.87 -12.69 23.24
C THR A 293 24.38 -12.84 23.22
N ASN A 294 24.92 -13.44 24.27
CA ASN A 294 26.33 -13.82 24.40
C ASN A 294 26.76 -14.91 23.39
N ASN A 295 25.98 -15.15 22.33
CA ASN A 295 26.28 -16.13 21.29
C ASN A 295 26.98 -15.44 20.12
N THR A 296 28.22 -15.84 19.90
CA THR A 296 29.13 -15.40 18.84
C THR A 296 28.72 -15.81 17.42
N ALA A 297 27.59 -16.51 17.26
CA ALA A 297 26.97 -16.74 15.96
C ALA A 297 26.13 -15.52 15.57
N ILE A 298 26.76 -14.54 14.91
CA ILE A 298 26.06 -13.40 14.34
C ILE A 298 25.08 -13.96 13.28
N ASP A 299 23.79 -13.99 13.58
CA ASP A 299 22.77 -14.29 12.57
C ASP A 299 22.80 -13.17 11.52
N ARG A 300 23.37 -13.49 10.36
CA ARG A 300 23.52 -12.59 9.21
C ARG A 300 22.33 -12.69 8.26
N ALA A 301 21.35 -13.57 8.53
CA ALA A 301 20.19 -13.66 7.68
C ALA A 301 19.38 -12.36 7.74
N PRO A 302 18.96 -11.82 6.59
CA PRO A 302 18.08 -10.66 6.57
C PRO A 302 16.71 -11.02 7.16
N ASP A 303 16.13 -10.08 7.89
CA ASP A 303 14.80 -10.22 8.49
C ASP A 303 13.71 -10.11 7.42
N PHE A 304 13.93 -9.25 6.44
CA PHE A 304 13.08 -9.10 5.26
C PHE A 304 13.90 -9.34 3.99
N ARG A 305 13.54 -10.36 3.20
CA ARG A 305 14.18 -10.65 1.92
C ARG A 305 13.17 -10.72 0.78
N ILE A 306 13.53 -10.09 -0.34
CA ILE A 306 12.81 -10.19 -1.62
C ILE A 306 13.74 -10.87 -2.61
N GLN A 307 13.32 -12.03 -3.11
CA GLN A 307 14.13 -12.86 -4.01
C GLN A 307 14.03 -12.41 -5.49
N PRO A 308 14.96 -12.86 -6.36
CA PRO A 308 15.06 -12.40 -7.75
C PRO A 308 13.81 -12.59 -8.62
N ASN A 309 13.76 -11.84 -9.72
CA ASN A 309 12.70 -11.89 -10.74
C ASN A 309 11.30 -11.58 -10.19
N THR A 310 11.21 -10.83 -9.10
CA THR A 310 9.96 -10.46 -8.46
C THR A 310 9.61 -9.01 -8.76
N GLU A 311 8.35 -8.77 -9.13
CA GLU A 311 7.78 -7.45 -9.36
C GLU A 311 6.81 -7.08 -8.22
N ILE A 312 7.01 -5.92 -7.63
CA ILE A 312 6.14 -5.38 -6.58
C ILE A 312 5.69 -3.99 -6.97
N GLN A 313 4.40 -3.83 -7.15
CA GLN A 313 3.75 -2.55 -7.41
C GLN A 313 3.06 -2.07 -6.12
N GLY A 314 3.59 -1.00 -5.55
CA GLY A 314 3.18 -0.46 -4.25
C GLY A 314 4.38 -0.24 -3.34
N THR A 315 4.27 -0.64 -2.07
CA THR A 315 5.22 -0.17 -1.05
C THR A 315 5.91 -1.29 -0.27
N VAL A 316 7.20 -1.15 -0.04
CA VAL A 316 8.00 -2.06 0.80
C VAL A 316 8.52 -1.29 2.00
N LEU A 317 8.23 -1.78 3.21
CA LEU A 317 8.60 -1.09 4.44
C LEU A 317 9.34 -2.02 5.41
N TYR A 318 10.36 -1.46 6.04
CA TYR A 318 10.99 -2.02 7.22
C TYR A 318 11.04 -0.94 8.31
N LEU A 319 10.32 -1.19 9.40
CA LEU A 319 10.16 -0.26 10.51
C LEU A 319 10.70 -0.88 11.79
N LYS A 320 11.29 -0.08 12.68
CA LYS A 320 11.78 -0.51 13.99
C LYS A 320 10.92 0.07 15.09
N LYS A 321 10.40 -0.78 15.99
CA LYS A 321 9.68 -0.31 17.18
C LYS A 321 10.61 0.34 18.20
N SER A 322 11.81 -0.20 18.37
CA SER A 322 12.84 0.37 19.25
C SER A 322 13.76 1.32 18.49
N LYS A 323 14.08 2.46 19.09
CA LYS A 323 15.09 3.42 18.60
C LYS A 323 16.52 3.02 18.96
N GLU A 324 16.72 1.89 19.66
CA GLU A 324 18.05 1.43 20.02
C GLU A 324 18.88 1.07 18.78
N ARG A 325 20.17 1.45 18.80
CA ARG A 325 21.12 1.10 17.74
C ARG A 325 21.27 -0.42 17.66
N THR A 326 20.61 -1.03 16.68
CA THR A 326 20.90 -2.39 16.26
C THR A 326 22.35 -2.50 15.81
N SER A 327 22.97 -3.68 15.94
CA SER A 327 24.29 -4.00 15.39
C SER A 327 24.50 -3.35 14.02
N ASN A 328 25.58 -2.57 13.88
CA ASN A 328 25.88 -1.72 12.73
C ASN A 328 26.06 -2.48 11.39
N VAL A 329 25.93 -3.81 11.39
CA VAL A 329 26.39 -4.67 10.29
C VAL A 329 25.33 -5.66 9.80
N LYS A 330 24.26 -5.93 10.57
CA LYS A 330 23.20 -6.84 10.11
C LYS A 330 22.37 -6.15 9.03
N THR A 331 22.19 -6.79 7.87
CA THR A 331 21.24 -6.34 6.85
C THR A 331 19.82 -6.65 7.32
N ASN A 332 18.97 -5.64 7.37
CA ASN A 332 17.58 -5.78 7.81
C ASN A 332 16.66 -6.11 6.64
N LEU A 333 16.76 -5.31 5.58
CA LEU A 333 16.03 -5.49 4.33
C LEU A 333 17.03 -5.81 3.22
N LYS A 334 16.83 -6.94 2.54
CA LYS A 334 17.59 -7.34 1.36
C LYS A 334 16.68 -7.45 0.14
N ILE A 335 17.02 -6.71 -0.89
CA ILE A 335 16.40 -6.78 -2.21
C ILE A 335 17.43 -7.37 -3.16
N ASP A 336 17.19 -8.62 -3.56
CA ASP A 336 18.08 -9.36 -4.45
C ASP A 336 18.08 -8.76 -5.88
N PRO A 337 19.04 -9.14 -6.74
CA PRO A 337 19.10 -8.67 -8.13
C PRO A 337 17.83 -9.01 -8.91
N GLU A 338 17.56 -8.29 -10.00
CA GLU A 338 16.41 -8.52 -10.89
C GLU A 338 15.03 -8.35 -10.22
N VAL A 339 14.98 -7.78 -9.02
CA VAL A 339 13.74 -7.31 -8.41
C VAL A 339 13.37 -5.95 -8.96
N MET A 340 12.10 -5.75 -9.31
CA MET A 340 11.55 -4.47 -9.73
C MET A 340 10.46 -4.02 -8.76
N ILE A 341 10.63 -2.84 -8.17
CA ILE A 341 9.64 -2.22 -7.29
C ILE A 341 9.15 -0.94 -7.94
N THR A 342 7.87 -0.89 -8.31
CA THR A 342 7.23 0.33 -8.81
C THR A 342 6.40 0.94 -7.69
N GLY A 343 6.94 1.98 -7.08
CA GLY A 343 6.38 2.62 -5.89
C GLY A 343 7.46 3.02 -4.90
N GLU A 344 7.32 2.66 -3.63
CA GLU A 344 8.13 3.25 -2.56
C GLU A 344 8.76 2.21 -1.63
N VAL A 345 10.02 2.41 -1.28
CA VAL A 345 10.74 1.58 -0.32
C VAL A 345 11.14 2.45 0.86
N TYR A 346 10.73 2.08 2.08
CA TYR A 346 11.03 2.83 3.30
C TYR A 346 11.69 1.94 4.35
N CYS A 347 12.96 2.17 4.67
CA CYS A 347 13.74 1.31 5.56
C CYS A 347 14.41 2.11 6.69
N GLN A 348 13.95 1.90 7.93
CA GLN A 348 14.56 2.44 9.17
C GLN A 348 15.77 1.61 9.65
N GLY A 349 16.35 0.79 8.79
CA GLY A 349 17.47 -0.08 9.11
C GLY A 349 18.50 -0.12 8.00
N ASN A 350 19.30 -1.18 8.00
CA ASN A 350 20.32 -1.42 6.98
C ASN A 350 19.68 -2.08 5.76
N LEU A 351 19.83 -1.42 4.60
CA LEU A 351 19.29 -1.88 3.33
C LEU A 351 20.41 -2.38 2.39
N ASP A 352 20.30 -3.63 1.95
CA ASP A 352 21.09 -4.20 0.84
C ASP A 352 20.22 -4.24 -0.41
N MET A 353 20.53 -3.37 -1.37
CA MET A 353 19.68 -3.10 -2.53
C MET A 353 20.44 -3.41 -3.83
N LEU A 354 20.03 -4.47 -4.54
CA LEU A 354 20.64 -4.90 -5.80
C LEU A 354 19.68 -4.82 -7.00
N GLY A 355 18.41 -4.47 -6.76
CA GLY A 355 17.36 -4.40 -7.78
C GLY A 355 17.15 -3.03 -8.41
N THR A 356 15.93 -2.82 -8.91
CA THR A 356 15.45 -1.55 -9.47
C THR A 356 14.24 -1.05 -8.70
N VAL A 357 14.26 0.23 -8.30
CA VAL A 357 13.11 0.96 -7.74
C VAL A 357 12.72 2.05 -8.72
N GLN A 358 11.47 2.05 -9.16
CA GLN A 358 10.83 3.11 -9.93
C GLN A 358 9.92 3.90 -9.00
N GLY A 359 10.41 5.02 -8.47
CA GLY A 359 9.72 5.82 -7.46
C GLY A 359 10.68 6.32 -6.38
N ALA A 360 10.33 6.09 -5.12
CA ALA A 360 11.05 6.68 -3.99
C ALA A 360 11.69 5.62 -3.09
N LEU A 361 12.96 5.83 -2.74
CA LEU A 361 13.73 4.97 -1.86
C LEU A 361 14.22 5.77 -0.66
N TYR A 362 13.69 5.47 0.52
CA TYR A 362 14.06 6.08 1.79
C TYR A 362 14.83 5.06 2.63
N THR A 363 16.05 5.40 3.05
CA THR A 363 16.81 4.54 3.95
C THR A 363 17.70 5.32 4.89
N GLN A 364 17.90 4.73 6.07
CA GLN A 364 18.82 5.29 7.05
C GLN A 364 20.28 4.98 6.70
N GLN A 365 20.57 3.79 6.18
CA GLN A 365 21.92 3.34 5.83
C GLN A 365 21.88 2.23 4.79
N PHE A 366 22.76 2.33 3.78
CA PHE A 366 22.99 1.23 2.83
C PHE A 366 24.06 0.27 3.33
N THR A 367 23.90 -1.01 3.02
CA THR A 367 24.90 -2.06 3.23
C THR A 367 25.03 -2.88 1.96
N ALA A 368 26.22 -2.93 1.36
CA ALA A 368 26.49 -3.84 0.24
C ALA A 368 27.30 -5.03 0.75
N ASN A 369 26.74 -6.23 0.67
CA ASN A 369 27.41 -7.47 1.04
C ASN A 369 28.02 -8.11 -0.21
N GLN A 370 29.30 -7.88 -0.46
CA GLN A 370 29.98 -8.33 -1.68
C GLN A 370 31.34 -8.94 -1.34
N SER A 371 31.65 -10.08 -1.97
CA SER A 371 32.95 -10.77 -1.83
C SER A 371 33.35 -11.04 -0.38
N GLY A 372 32.39 -11.40 0.48
CA GLY A 372 32.61 -11.69 1.90
C GLY A 372 32.86 -10.46 2.79
N SER A 373 32.83 -9.25 2.23
CA SER A 373 32.97 -7.98 2.94
C SER A 373 31.65 -7.20 2.98
N ILE A 374 31.51 -6.32 3.98
CA ILE A 374 30.33 -5.49 4.18
C ILE A 374 30.75 -4.03 4.02
N TYR A 375 30.19 -3.38 3.01
CA TYR A 375 30.48 -1.99 2.68
C TYR A 375 29.32 -1.10 3.12
N LEU A 376 29.59 -0.14 4.00
CA LEU A 376 28.59 0.79 4.51
C LEU A 376 28.40 1.98 3.56
N ASN A 377 27.17 2.42 3.36
CA ASN A 377 26.80 3.49 2.41
C ASN A 377 27.27 3.24 0.97
N HIS A 378 27.34 1.96 0.57
CA HIS A 378 27.65 1.59 -0.82
C HIS A 378 26.39 1.08 -1.52
N LEU A 379 26.17 1.57 -2.74
CA LEU A 379 25.20 1.03 -3.69
C LEU A 379 25.93 0.27 -4.79
N TYR A 380 25.47 -0.94 -5.08
CA TYR A 380 26.11 -1.84 -6.03
C TYR A 380 25.08 -2.33 -7.05
N ASN A 381 25.27 -1.94 -8.32
CA ASN A 381 24.37 -2.27 -9.44
C ASN A 381 22.90 -1.86 -9.22
N THR A 382 22.64 -0.91 -8.33
CA THR A 382 21.30 -0.47 -7.95
C THR A 382 20.74 0.52 -8.96
N LYS A 383 19.45 0.43 -9.29
CA LYS A 383 18.77 1.44 -10.12
C LYS A 383 17.66 2.09 -9.33
N VAL A 384 17.70 3.41 -9.20
CA VAL A 384 16.62 4.25 -8.67
C VAL A 384 16.20 5.16 -9.80
N LEU A 385 14.98 4.97 -10.29
CA LEU A 385 14.43 5.62 -11.48
C LEU A 385 13.18 6.42 -11.11
N ILE A 386 12.79 7.32 -11.99
CA ILE A 386 11.55 8.10 -11.85
C ILE A 386 10.35 7.13 -11.95
N ASN A 387 9.31 7.36 -11.12
CA ASN A 387 8.09 6.58 -11.20
C ASN A 387 7.39 6.83 -12.55
N PRO A 388 7.11 5.80 -13.36
CA PRO A 388 6.35 5.97 -14.60
C PRO A 388 4.87 6.32 -14.37
N VAL A 389 4.36 6.19 -13.14
CA VAL A 389 2.97 6.49 -12.79
C VAL A 389 2.84 7.93 -12.28
N GLU A 390 2.21 8.81 -13.08
CA GLU A 390 2.04 10.24 -12.76
C GLU A 390 1.18 10.48 -11.50
N ASP A 391 0.05 9.77 -11.40
CA ASP A 391 -0.91 9.88 -10.29
C ASP A 391 -0.70 8.81 -9.21
N TYR A 392 0.56 8.52 -8.88
CA TYR A 392 0.86 7.54 -7.84
C TYR A 392 0.42 8.04 -6.45
N ALA A 393 -0.29 7.18 -5.72
CA ALA A 393 -0.57 7.35 -4.30
C ALA A 393 0.33 6.40 -3.49
N GLY A 394 1.04 6.95 -2.51
CA GLY A 394 2.12 6.30 -1.77
C GLY A 394 1.91 6.27 -0.26
N LEU A 395 3.03 6.12 0.45
CA LEU A 395 3.17 5.99 1.88
C LEU A 395 2.47 7.14 2.63
N PRO A 396 1.87 6.87 3.80
CA PRO A 396 1.27 7.88 4.65
C PRO A 396 2.37 8.71 5.35
N LEU A 397 3.03 9.58 4.59
CA LEU A 397 3.97 10.58 5.09
C LEU A 397 3.20 11.75 5.71
N GLY A 398 3.71 12.30 6.80
CA GLY A 398 3.08 13.45 7.47
C GLY A 398 2.98 14.68 6.55
N ASN A 399 1.83 15.37 6.60
CA ASN A 399 1.58 16.63 5.90
C ASN A 399 1.71 16.58 4.37
N GLN A 400 1.26 15.51 3.73
CA GLN A 400 1.16 15.43 2.27
C GLN A 400 -0.29 15.51 1.79
N THR A 401 -0.47 16.04 0.57
CA THR A 401 -1.76 15.99 -0.12
C THR A 401 -2.14 14.55 -0.40
N GLN A 402 -3.43 14.25 -0.32
CA GLN A 402 -3.94 12.88 -0.49
C GLN A 402 -4.36 12.65 -1.94
N ARG A 403 -4.23 11.40 -2.42
CA ARG A 403 -4.63 11.00 -3.76
C ARG A 403 -5.25 9.60 -3.75
N LEU A 404 -6.18 9.39 -4.68
CA LEU A 404 -6.87 8.13 -4.87
C LEU A 404 -5.91 7.05 -5.37
N ALA A 405 -5.79 5.95 -4.63
CA ALA A 405 -5.05 4.76 -5.04
C ALA A 405 -5.96 3.81 -5.84
N LYS A 406 -7.16 3.51 -5.33
CA LYS A 406 -8.04 2.49 -5.94
C LYS A 406 -9.51 2.68 -5.55
N TRP A 407 -10.43 2.51 -6.50
CA TRP A 407 -11.84 2.31 -6.21
C TRP A 407 -12.11 0.88 -5.70
N LEU A 408 -12.91 0.75 -4.65
CA LEU A 408 -13.27 -0.52 -4.03
C LEU A 408 -14.75 -0.86 -4.30
N TYR A 409 -15.08 -2.16 -4.22
CA TYR A 409 -16.40 -2.72 -4.53
C TYR A 409 -17.20 -3.12 -3.29
#